data_AF-A0A916RDN4-F1
#
_entry.id   AF-A0A916RDN4-F1
#
_cell.length_a   1.000
_cell.length_b   1.000
_cell.length_c   1.000
_cell.angle_alpha   90.00
_cell.angle_beta   90.00
_cell.angle_gamma   90.00
#
_symmetry.space_group_name_H-M   'P 1'
#
loop_
_entity.id
_entity.type
_entity.pdbx_description
1 polymer ?
#
loop_
_entity_poly.entity_id
_entity_poly.type
_entity_poly.pdbx_seq_one_letter_code
_entity_poly.pdbx_strand_id
1 'polypeptide(L)' 'MTMKQITLAELPEPIQNLINQAQKTGEPLTIIQDGIPFAIISPVKKKSLLQTLSTLEPLDEEFPDVDEGSLPLNNINLSK' A
#
# COMPACT_ATOMS: atom_id res chain seq x y z
N MET A 1 3.46 6.79 27.72
CA MET A 1 4.30 5.65 27.29
C MET A 1 4.76 5.95 25.87
N THR A 2 6.05 6.23 25.68
CA THR A 2 6.60 6.61 24.37
C THR A 2 6.93 5.35 23.58
N MET A 3 6.39 5.20 22.37
CA MET A 3 6.78 4.10 21.49
C MET A 3 8.18 4.37 20.93
N LYS A 4 9.11 3.45 21.17
CA LYS A 4 10.45 3.52 20.61
C LYS A 4 10.39 3.09 19.14
N GLN A 5 10.69 4.00 18.23
CA GLN A 5 10.83 3.72 16.81
C GLN A 5 12.30 3.48 16.47
N ILE A 6 12.57 2.47 15.65
CA ILE A 6 13.89 2.18 15.08
C ILE A 6 13.73 1.96 13.59
N THR A 7 14.78 2.23 12.83
CA THR A 7 14.83 2.04 11.38
C THR A 7 15.36 0.65 11.03
N LEU A 8 15.00 0.13 9.85
CA LEU A 8 15.48 -1.19 9.39
C LEU A 8 17.00 -1.27 9.30
N ALA A 9 17.67 -0.17 8.92
CA ALA A 9 19.12 -0.10 8.78
C ALA A 9 19.87 -0.20 10.12
N GLU A 10 19.20 0.08 11.24
CA GLU A 10 19.76 -0.06 12.59
C GLU A 10 19.68 -1.50 13.11
N LEU A 11 18.98 -2.40 12.40
CA LEU A 11 18.85 -3.80 12.79
C LEU A 11 20.04 -4.62 12.28
N PRO A 12 20.43 -5.70 12.98
CA PRO A 12 21.41 -6.65 12.46
C PRO A 12 20.98 -7.26 11.11
N GLU A 13 21.94 -7.48 10.22
CA GLU A 13 21.78 -8.10 8.89
C GLU A 13 20.82 -9.31 8.86
N PRO A 14 20.94 -10.31 9.77
CA PRO A 14 20.04 -11.45 9.77
C PRO A 14 18.56 -11.07 9.93
N ILE A 15 18.28 -10.08 10.78
CA ILE A 15 16.91 -9.61 11.04
C ILE A 15 16.40 -8.80 9.84
N GLN A 16 17.26 -7.99 9.21
CA GLN A 16 16.92 -7.29 7.97
C GLN A 16 16.50 -8.28 6.89
N ASN A 17 17.24 -9.38 6.73
CA ASN A 17 16.94 -10.40 5.73
C ASN A 17 15.59 -11.09 5.97
N LEU A 18 15.25 -11.41 7.22
CA LEU A 18 13.93 -11.96 7.56
C LEU A 18 12.80 -10.97 7.25
N ILE A 19 12.98 -9.69 7.58
CA ILE A 19 12.00 -8.65 7.30
C ILE A 19 11.82 -8.47 5.78
N ASN A 20 12.91 -8.44 5.02
CA ASN A 20 12.89 -8.33 3.56
C ASN A 20 12.22 -9.55 2.92
N GLN A 21 12.42 -10.75 3.46
CA GLN A 21 11.73 -11.96 3.01
C GLN A 21 10.22 -11.84 3.21
N ALA A 22 9.77 -11.48 4.41
CA ALA A 22 8.35 -11.28 4.69
C ALA A 22 7.72 -10.19 3.81
N GLN A 23 8.45 -9.09 3.54
CA GLN A 23 7.99 -8.06 2.60
C GLN A 23 7.88 -8.58 1.17
N LYS A 24 8.85 -9.37 0.70
CA LYS A 24 8.87 -9.91 -0.66
C LYS A 24 7.77 -10.93 -0.89
N THR A 25 7.49 -11.80 0.09
CA THR A 25 6.42 -12.79 -0.02
C THR A 25 5.04 -12.21 0.25
N GLY A 26 4.96 -11.14 1.04
CA GLY A 26 3.69 -10.59 1.51
C GLY A 26 2.98 -11.46 2.56
N GLU A 27 3.66 -12.51 3.02
CA GLU A 27 3.15 -13.48 4.00
C GLU A 27 3.86 -13.31 5.36
N PRO A 28 3.16 -13.57 6.48
CA PRO A 28 3.78 -13.53 7.79
C PRO A 28 4.83 -14.62 7.98
N LEU A 29 5.93 -14.29 8.66
CA LEU A 29 6.90 -15.25 9.15
C LEU A 29 6.69 -15.46 10.65
N THR A 30 6.58 -16.73 11.09
CA THR A 30 6.50 -17.09 12.50
C THR A 30 7.86 -17.61 12.97
N ILE A 31 8.43 -16.97 13.99
CA ILE A 31 9.64 -17.42 14.66
C ILE A 31 9.21 -18.31 15.83
N ILE A 32 9.67 -19.55 15.82
CA ILE A 32 9.36 -20.57 16.83
C ILE A 32 10.59 -20.75 17.72
N GLN A 33 10.39 -20.76 19.03
CA GLN A 33 11.40 -21.07 20.03
C GLN A 33 10.87 -22.21 20.91
N ASP A 34 11.65 -23.29 21.03
CA ASP A 34 11.27 -24.47 21.84
C ASP A 34 9.90 -25.07 21.49
N GLY A 35 9.54 -25.03 20.20
CA GLY A 35 8.26 -25.52 19.68
C GLY A 35 7.08 -24.56 19.90
N ILE A 36 7.32 -23.39 20.48
CA ILE A 36 6.30 -22.38 20.80
C ILE A 36 6.49 -21.15 19.91
N PRO A 37 5.42 -20.58 19.31
CA PRO A 37 5.51 -19.29 18.61
C PRO A 37 6.02 -18.20 19.55
N PHE A 38 7.19 -17.65 19.23
CA PHE A 38 7.85 -16.61 20.02
C PHE A 38 7.58 -15.22 19.45
N ALA A 39 7.63 -15.08 18.12
CA ALA A 39 7.40 -13.80 17.45
C ALA A 39 6.78 -14.00 16.07
N ILE A 40 6.05 -12.98 15.60
CA ILE A 40 5.49 -12.93 14.25
C ILE A 40 5.98 -11.64 13.58
N ILE A 41 6.56 -11.79 12.39
CA ILE A 41 6.92 -10.67 11.51
C ILE A 41 5.86 -10.65 10.40
N SER A 42 4.97 -9.66 10.43
CA SER A 42 3.96 -9.48 9.39
C SER A 42 4.27 -8.23 8.58
N PRO A 43 4.33 -8.32 7.25
CA PRO A 43 4.44 -7.14 6.41
C PRO A 43 3.19 -6.28 6.60
N VAL A 44 3.38 -4.97 6.73
CA VAL A 44 2.26 -4.02 6.79
C VAL A 44 1.66 -3.93 5.40
N LYS A 45 0.48 -4.55 5.23
CA LYS A 45 -0.28 -4.45 3.99
C LYS A 45 -0.87 -3.05 3.91
N LYS A 46 -0.36 -2.21 3.01
CA LYS A 46 -1.10 -1.03 2.59
C LYS A 46 -2.35 -1.51 1.87
N LYS A 47 -3.51 -0.94 2.19
CA LYS A 47 -4.74 -1.20 1.43
C LYS A 47 -4.42 -0.93 -0.04
N SER A 48 -4.77 -1.86 -0.92
CA SER A 48 -4.66 -1.60 -2.35
C SER A 48 -5.55 -0.41 -2.70
N LEU A 49 -5.19 0.34 -3.75
CA LEU A 49 -6.06 1.41 -4.24
C LEU A 49 -7.48 0.88 -4.48
N LEU A 50 -7.59 -0.33 -5.04
CA LEU A 50 -8.87 -1.01 -5.23
C LEU A 50 -9.63 -1.22 -3.91
N GLN A 51 -9.00 -1.76 -2.86
CA GLN A 51 -9.65 -1.93 -1.56
C GLN A 51 -10.09 -0.59 -0.94
N THR A 52 -9.31 0.46 -1.12
CA THR A 52 -9.67 1.81 -0.65
C THR A 52 -10.87 2.35 -1.42
N LEU A 53 -10.87 2.25 -2.75
CA LEU A 53 -12.00 2.67 -3.59
C LEU A 53 -13.26 1.83 -3.32
N SER A 54 -13.12 0.55 -3.00
CA SER A 54 -14.24 -0.34 -2.64
C SER A 54 -14.94 0.06 -1.34
N THR A 55 -14.33 0.91 -0.52
CA THR A 55 -14.92 1.42 0.73
C THR A 55 -15.59 2.77 0.59
N LEU A 56 -15.53 3.40 -0.59
CA LEU A 56 -16.17 4.69 -0.82
C LEU A 56 -17.67 4.49 -1.05
N GLU A 57 -18.46 5.31 -0.38
CA GLU A 57 -19.89 5.43 -0.67
C GLU A 57 -20.09 6.06 -2.05
N PRO A 58 -21.17 5.71 -2.78
CA PRO A 58 -21.54 6.41 -3.99
C PRO A 58 -21.64 7.91 -3.73
N LEU A 59 -21.13 8.72 -4.66
CA LEU A 59 -21.31 10.16 -4.61
C LEU A 59 -22.74 10.47 -5.06
N ASP A 60 -23.50 11.18 -4.22
CA ASP A 60 -24.83 11.68 -4.55
C ASP A 60 -24.77 12.93 -5.47
N GLU A 61 -23.57 13.44 -5.72
CA GLU A 61 -23.33 14.56 -6.61
C GLU A 61 -23.25 14.09 -8.06
N GLU A 62 -24.05 14.72 -8.93
CA GLU A 62 -23.94 14.54 -10.37
C GLU A 62 -22.59 15.11 -10.83
N PHE A 63 -21.82 14.31 -11.57
CA PHE A 63 -20.56 14.79 -12.11
C PHE A 63 -20.85 15.98 -13.03
N PRO A 64 -20.20 17.15 -12.80
CA PRO A 64 -20.42 18.30 -13.65
C PRO A 64 -20.00 17.96 -15.09
N ASP A 65 -20.68 18.58 -16.06
CA ASP A 65 -20.27 18.46 -17.46
C ASP A 65 -18.90 19.13 -17.64
N VAL A 66 -17.85 18.32 -17.65
CA VAL A 66 -16.46 18.78 -17.86
C VAL A 66 -16.22 19.24 -19.30
N ASP A 67 -17.15 18.94 -20.20
CA ASP A 67 -17.11 19.36 -21.59
C ASP A 67 -17.84 20.70 -21.80
N GLU A 68 -18.43 21.30 -20.75
CA GLU A 68 -19.05 22.62 -20.84
C GLU A 68 -18.00 23.70 -21.17
N GLY A 69 -18.09 24.23 -22.40
CA GLY A 69 -17.12 25.20 -22.93
C GLY A 69 -15.87 24.58 -23.55
N SER A 70 -15.76 23.25 -23.57
CA SER A 70 -14.71 22.54 -24.29
C SER A 70 -14.86 22.75 -25.80
N LEU A 71 -13.74 22.98 -26.48
CA LEU A 71 -13.74 23.04 -27.94
C LEU A 71 -14.15 21.67 -28.49
N PRO A 72 -14.98 21.62 -29.55
CA PRO A 72 -15.30 20.35 -30.19
C PRO A 72 -14.03 19.63 -30.61
N LEU A 73 -14.01 18.29 -30.50
CA LEU A 73 -12.88 17.41 -30.82
C LEU A 73 -12.32 17.59 -32.24
N ASN A 74 -13.02 18.32 -33.09
CA ASN A 74 -12.60 18.66 -34.44
C ASN A 74 -11.53 19.77 -34.46
N ASN A 75 -11.30 20.45 -33.33
CA ASN A 75 -10.35 21.55 -33.17
C ASN A 75 -9.07 21.14 -32.41
N ILE A 76 -8.92 19.88 -32.00
CA ILE A 76 -7.66 19.39 -31.44
C ILE A 76 -6.72 19.00 -32.59
N ASN A 77 -5.65 19.78 -32.77
CA ASN A 77 -4.57 19.40 -33.68
C ASN A 77 -3.76 18.28 -33.02
N LEU A 78 -4.12 17.02 -33.28
CA LEU A 78 -3.25 15.88 -32.99
C LEU A 78 -2.09 15.87 -34.01
N SER A 79 -1.17 16.82 -33.89
CA SER A 79 0.11 16.72 -34.59
C SER A 79 0.90 15.56 -34.00
N LYS A 80 1.21 14.60 -34.86
CA LYS A 80 1.97 13.37 -34.60
C LYS A 80 3.44 13.65 -34.30
#